data_AF-A0A412KTP7-F1
#
_entry.id   AF-A0A412KTP7-F1
#
_cell.length_a   1.000
_cell.length_b   1.000
_cell.length_c   1.000
_cell.angle_alpha   90.00
_cell.angle_beta   90.00
_cell.angle_gamma   90.00
#
_symmetry.space_group_name_H-M   'P 1'
#
loop_
_entity.id
_entity.type
_entity.pdbx_description
1 polymer ?
#
loop_
_entity_poly.entity_id
_entity_poly.type
_entity_poly.pdbx_seq_one_letter_code
_entity_poly.pdbx_strand_id
1 'polypeptide(L)'
;MILNTTNLEVRGVVEKLSKKTGKTYLLVRVEDDYGAWINLVDRDISRKELYVKGQLYDFKLDMVIRPEYTSISIIDVQARNEH
;
A
#
# COMPACT_ATOMS: atom_id res chain seq x y z
N MET A 1 -9.34 3.38 10.96
CA MET A 1 -10.60 3.12 10.23
C MET A 1 -10.27 2.06 9.20
N ILE A 2 -11.04 0.98 9.15
CA ILE A 2 -10.73 -0.11 8.22
C ILE A 2 -11.39 0.17 6.87
N LEU A 3 -10.61 0.07 5.80
CA LEU A 3 -11.07 0.18 4.41
C LEU A 3 -10.73 -1.12 3.68
N ASN A 4 -11.62 -1.55 2.80
CA ASN A 4 -11.31 -2.58 1.80
C ASN A 4 -11.36 -1.89 0.44
N THR A 5 -10.28 -1.99 -0.33
CA THR A 5 -10.17 -1.40 -1.66
C THR A 5 -9.84 -2.49 -2.65
N THR A 6 -10.53 -2.51 -3.78
CA THR A 6 -10.33 -3.50 -4.84
C THR A 6 -9.77 -2.85 -6.09
N ASN A 7 -9.15 -3.64 -6.97
CA ASN A 7 -8.68 -3.18 -8.29
C ASN A 7 -7.68 -2.01 -8.25
N LEU A 8 -6.71 -2.07 -7.34
CA LEU A 8 -5.63 -1.09 -7.32
C LEU A 8 -4.39 -1.66 -8.02
N GLU A 9 -3.89 -0.97 -9.04
CA GLU A 9 -2.69 -1.37 -9.76
C GLU A 9 -1.45 -0.95 -8.96
N VAL A 10 -0.54 -1.88 -8.70
CA VAL A 10 0.76 -1.53 -8.12
C VAL A 10 1.63 -0.87 -9.18
N ARG A 11 2.11 0.34 -8.91
CA ARG A 11 2.99 1.12 -9.81
C ARG A 11 4.45 1.12 -9.40
N GLY A 12 4.72 0.73 -8.16
CA GLY A 12 6.07 0.51 -7.66
C GLY A 12 6.12 0.38 -6.14
N VAL A 13 7.22 -0.18 -5.64
CA VAL A 13 7.50 -0.33 -4.21
C VAL A 13 8.90 0.18 -3.91
N VAL A 14 9.04 0.95 -2.83
CA VAL A 14 10.35 1.39 -2.33
C VAL A 14 10.47 1.14 -0.84
N GLU A 15 11.66 0.74 -0.42
CA GLU A 15 12.00 0.56 0.99
C GLU A 15 12.43 1.90 1.61
N LYS A 16 11.95 2.21 2.80
CA LYS A 16 12.21 3.46 3.51
C LYS A 16 12.51 3.19 4.99
N LEU A 17 13.40 4.00 5.56
CA LEU A 17 13.66 4.03 7.00
C LEU A 17 12.86 5.16 7.65
N SER A 18 12.01 4.82 8.61
CA SER A 18 11.27 5.81 9.40
C SER A 18 12.21 6.59 10.30
N LYS A 19 12.33 7.91 10.08
CA LYS A 19 13.09 8.79 10.98
C LYS A 19 12.52 8.85 12.40
N LYS A 20 11.22 8.58 12.56
CA LYS A 20 10.52 8.65 13.85
C LYS A 20 10.71 7.39 14.69
N THR A 21 10.68 6.21 14.06
CA THR A 21 10.67 4.93 14.76
C THR A 21 11.94 4.11 14.56
N GLY A 22 12.81 4.51 13.63
CA GLY A 22 14.00 3.73 13.24
C GLY A 22 13.68 2.41 12.53
N LYS A 23 12.41 2.16 12.19
CA LYS A 23 11.97 0.91 11.54
C LYS A 23 11.85 1.08 10.04
N THR A 24 12.27 0.05 9.31
CA THR A 24 12.07 -0.04 7.87
C THR A 24 10.60 -0.32 7.54
N TYR A 25 10.12 0.24 6.44
CA TYR A 25 8.79 0.00 5.89
C TYR A 25 8.83 0.08 4.36
N LEU A 26 7.81 -0.46 3.71
CA LEU A 26 7.59 -0.34 2.29
C LEU A 26 6.62 0.82 2.01
N LEU A 27 6.97 1.65 1.04
CA LEU A 27 6.06 2.62 0.45
C LEU A 27 5.61 2.05 -0.90
N VAL A 28 4.36 1.61 -0.95
CA VAL A 28 3.75 0.97 -2.12
C VAL A 28 2.90 2.00 -2.83
N ARG A 29 3.28 2.37 -4.06
CA ARG A 29 2.46 3.24 -4.91
C ARG A 29 1.41 2.41 -5.61
N VAL A 30 0.16 2.81 -5.46
CA VAL A 30 -0.99 2.20 -6.14
C VAL A 30 -1.77 3.26 -6.91
N GLU A 31 -2.45 2.83 -7.98
CA GLU A 31 -3.24 3.66 -8.87
C GLU A 31 -4.61 2.99 -9.09
N ASP A 32 -5.69 3.77 -9.10
CA ASP A 32 -7.03 3.29 -9.41
C ASP A 32 -7.32 3.32 -10.92
N ASP A 33 -8.50 2.85 -11.31
CA ASP A 33 -8.96 2.80 -12.71
C ASP A 33 -9.21 4.18 -13.33
N TYR A 34 -9.26 5.24 -12.52
CA TYR A 34 -9.35 6.64 -12.96
C TYR A 34 -7.98 7.32 -13.06
N GLY A 35 -6.88 6.60 -12.78
CA GLY A 35 -5.52 7.13 -12.80
C GLY A 35 -5.15 7.95 -11.55
N ALA A 36 -5.99 7.96 -10.52
CA ALA A 36 -5.65 8.58 -9.25
C ALA A 36 -4.73 7.65 -8.46
N TRP A 37 -3.67 8.21 -7.86
CA TRP A 37 -2.65 7.42 -7.18
C TRP A 37 -2.44 7.85 -5.74
N ILE A 38 -2.02 6.89 -4.91
CA ILE A 38 -1.65 7.11 -3.52
C ILE A 38 -0.47 6.21 -3.12
N ASN A 39 0.22 6.59 -2.06
CA ASN A 39 1.20 5.73 -1.42
C ASN A 39 0.60 5.10 -0.17
N LEU A 40 0.69 3.77 -0.09
CA LEU A 40 0.32 2.97 1.07
C LEU A 40 1.58 2.57 1.84
N VAL A 41 1.48 2.50 3.17
CA VAL A 41 2.58 2.05 4.04
C VAL A 41 2.39 0.58 4.37
N ASP A 42 3.27 -0.30 3.89
CA ASP A 42 3.37 -1.65 4.47
C ASP A 42 4.49 -1.70 5.50
N ARG A 43 4.18 -2.19 6.69
CA ARG A 43 5.17 -2.39 7.76
C ARG A 43 5.79 -3.78 7.72
N ASP A 44 5.22 -4.70 6.95
CA ASP A 44 5.78 -6.02 6.67
C ASP A 44 6.67 -5.96 5.42
N ILE A 45 7.97 -5.77 5.66
CA ILE A 45 8.97 -5.69 4.60
C ILE A 45 9.16 -7.00 3.84
N SER A 46 8.72 -8.14 4.40
CA SER A 46 8.84 -9.44 3.72
C SER A 46 7.95 -9.53 2.48
N ARG A 47 6.91 -8.70 2.40
CA ARG A 47 5.99 -8.61 1.26
C ARG A 47 6.55 -7.83 0.07
N LYS A 48 7.79 -7.37 0.11
CA LYS A 48 8.38 -6.56 -0.98
C LYS A 48 8.28 -7.26 -2.33
N GLU A 49 8.57 -8.56 -2.37
CA GLU A 49 8.54 -9.36 -3.60
C GLU A 49 7.13 -9.68 -4.08
N LEU A 50 6.11 -9.54 -3.23
CA LEU A 50 4.70 -9.68 -3.62
C LEU A 50 4.28 -8.56 -4.57
N TYR A 51 4.85 -7.36 -4.45
CA TYR A 51 4.42 -6.18 -5.20
C TYR A 51 5.01 -6.12 -6.61
N VAL A 52 4.30 -6.73 -7.56
CA VAL A 52 4.67 -6.68 -8.98
C VAL A 52 4.04 -5.46 -9.65
N LYS A 53 4.86 -4.63 -10.29
CA LYS A 53 4.39 -3.47 -11.06
C LYS A 53 3.50 -3.92 -12.23
N GLY A 54 2.37 -3.24 -12.45
CA GLY A 54 1.42 -3.59 -13.51
C GLY A 54 0.34 -4.57 -13.09
N GLN A 55 0.43 -5.14 -11.89
CA GLN A 55 -0.54 -6.12 -11.38
C GLN A 55 -1.58 -5.46 -10.49
N LEU A 56 -2.80 -6.01 -10.51
CA LEU A 56 -3.93 -5.56 -9.70
C LEU A 56 -3.97 -6.31 -8.37
N TYR A 57 -4.32 -5.60 -7.30
CA TYR A 57 -4.42 -6.16 -5.96
C TYR A 57 -5.67 -5.63 -5.26
N ASP A 58 -6.18 -6.47 -4.36
CA ASP A 58 -7.16 -6.09 -3.36
C ASP A 58 -6.44 -5.88 -2.03
N PHE A 59 -6.77 -4.79 -1.33
CA PHE A 59 -6.12 -4.40 -0.09
C PHE A 59 -7.12 -4.22 1.04
N LYS A 60 -6.69 -4.66 2.23
CA LYS A 60 -7.28 -4.27 3.51
C LYS A 60 -6.38 -3.23 4.15
N LEU A 61 -6.92 -2.06 4.43
CA LEU A 61 -6.17 -0.88 4.86
C LEU A 61 -6.64 -0.42 6.24
N ASP A 62 -5.71 0.09 7.05
CA ASP A 62 -6.02 0.94 8.20
C ASP A 62 -5.71 2.40 7.85
N MET A 63 -6.76 3.21 7.82
CA MET A 63 -6.69 4.66 7.66
C MET A 63 -6.80 5.37 9.00
N VAL A 64 -5.80 6.18 9.32
CA VAL A 64 -5.77 7.02 10.51
C VAL A 64 -5.75 8.48 10.07
N ILE A 65 -6.85 9.18 10.33
CA ILE A 65 -6.97 10.62 10.11
C ILE A 65 -6.39 11.33 11.33
N ARG A 66 -5.46 12.27 11.11
CA ARG A 66 -4.88 13.15 12.13
C ARG A 66 -5.05 14.61 11.69
N PRO A 67 -4.94 15.58 12.60
CA PRO A 67 -5.13 16.99 12.25
C PRO A 67 -4.24 17.46 11.09
N GLU A 68 -3.01 16.96 11.00
CA GLU A 68 -2.02 17.43 10.03
C GLU A 68 -1.86 16.52 8.80
N TYR A 69 -2.28 15.25 8.89
CA TYR A 69 -2.16 14.28 7.80
C TYR A 69 -3.05 13.06 8.00
N THR A 70 -3.33 12.36 6.90
CA THR A 70 -3.92 11.03 6.91
C THR A 70 -2.83 10.00 6.62
N SER A 71 -2.78 8.93 7.41
CA SER A 71 -1.90 7.78 7.17
C SER A 71 -2.74 6.58 6.76
N ILE A 72 -2.33 5.90 5.70
CA ILE A 72 -2.96 4.67 5.23
C ILE A 72 -1.92 3.56 5.25
N SER A 73 -2.19 2.52 6.03
CA SER A 73 -1.30 1.38 6.19
C SER A 73 -1.95 0.10 5.67
N ILE A 74 -1.16 -0.78 5.07
CA ILE A 74 -1.60 -2.09 4.62
C ILE A 74 -1.69 -3.02 5.83
N ILE A 75 -2.85 -3.66 5.98
CA ILE A 75 -3.04 -4.78 6.92
C ILE A 75 -2.81 -6.08 6.15
N ASP A 76 -3.51 -6.22 5.03
CA ASP A 76 -3.51 -7.42 4.20
C ASP A 76 -3.61 -7.05 2.73
N VAL A 77 -3.12 -7.94 1.87
CA VAL A 77 -3.04 -7.72 0.42
C VAL A 77 -3.13 -9.04 -0.32
N GLN A 78 -3.90 -9.06 -1.40
CA GLN A 78 -4.06 -10.22 -2.27
C GLN A 78 -3.88 -9.81 -3.73
N ALA A 79 -3.00 -10.51 -4.45
CA ALA A 79 -2.89 -10.36 -5.90
C ALA A 79 -4.17 -10.88 -6.57
N ARG A 80 -4.71 -10.12 -7.52
CA ARG A 80 -5.77 -10.61 -8.40
C ARG A 80 -5.14 -11.38 -9.54
N ASN A 81 -5.33 -12.69 -9.53
CA ASN A 81 -5.07 -13.50 -10.72
C ASN A 81 -6.29 -13.34 -11.63
N GLU A 82 -6.11 -12.66 -12.77
CA GLU A 82 -7.13 -12.67 -13.82
C GLU A 82 -7.26 -14.10 -14.36
N HIS A 83 -8.45 -14.69 -14.21
CA HIS A 83 -8.86 -15.91 -14.88
C HIS A 83 -9.62 -15.58 -16.16
#